data_AF-A0A5S3SJA3-F1
#
_entry.id   AF-A0A5S3SJA3-F1
#
_cell.length_a   1.000
_cell.length_b   1.000
_cell.length_c   1.000
_cell.angle_alpha   90.00
_cell.angle_beta   90.00
_cell.angle_gamma   90.00
#
_symmetry.space_group_name_H-M   'P 1'
#
loop_
_entity.id
_entity.type
_entity.pdbx_description
1 polymer ?
#
loop_
_entity_poly.entity_id
_entity_poly.type
_entity_poly.pdbx_seq_one_letter_code
_entity_poly.pdbx_strand_id
1 'polypeptide(L)'
;MNNRLDTSRVIRAPHGDKISAKSWQTEAAKRMLMNNLDPEVAEHPHSLVVYGGIGRAARDWPSYDKIIETLDRLENDETLLVQSGKPVGVFKTHSNAPRVLIANSNLVPHWANWEHFNELDKKGLMMYGQMTAGSWIYIGSQGIVQGTYETFVAMAKQHFDGQAKGKWVLTGGLGGMGGAQPLAATMAGFSALVVECDESRIDFRIKTGYVDVKATNLEHALQLITDACVKGEALSVGLLGNAADVFSTLVKTGITPDVVTDQTSAHDPLNGYLPQNWTMEHAAKMREQDPKAVVKAAKQSMAVQVNAMLALQKAGSATTDYGNNIRQMAFDEGVTNAFDFPGFVPAYIRPLFCQGIGPFRWVALSGDPEDIYKTDAKVKELIPDDAHLHNWLDMARERIQFQGLPARICWVGLKDRARLALAFNEMVKNGELKAPIVIGRDHLDSGSVASPNRETESMKDGSDAVSDWPLLNALLNTASGATWVSLHHGGGVGMGFSQHSGVVIVADGTDEAKERVGRVLWNDPATGVMRHADAGYDIAKTCAKEQNLDLPMLNEE
;
A
#
# COMPACT_ATOMS: atom_id res chain seq x y z
N MET A 1 4.14 8.60 -31.33
CA MET A 1 4.85 9.29 -30.23
C MET A 1 4.60 8.50 -28.96
N ASN A 2 5.61 8.31 -28.11
CA ASN A 2 5.41 7.66 -26.81
C ASN A 2 4.71 8.65 -25.88
N ASN A 3 3.38 8.62 -25.85
CA ASN A 3 2.57 9.58 -25.08
C ASN A 3 2.63 9.34 -23.55
N ARG A 4 3.47 8.40 -23.08
CA ARG A 4 3.58 8.05 -21.66
C ARG A 4 4.81 8.63 -20.98
N LEU A 5 5.86 8.99 -21.71
CA LEU A 5 7.10 9.52 -21.13
C LEU A 5 7.24 11.00 -21.52
N ASP A 6 7.33 11.86 -20.51
CA ASP A 6 7.63 13.28 -20.68
C ASP A 6 8.54 13.73 -19.53
N THR A 7 9.84 13.83 -19.82
CA THR A 7 10.86 14.21 -18.82
C THR A 7 10.94 15.72 -18.57
N SER A 8 10.13 16.52 -19.27
CA SER A 8 10.07 17.97 -19.07
C SER A 8 9.07 18.39 -17.99
N ARG A 9 8.13 17.50 -17.65
CA ARG A 9 7.04 17.78 -16.71
C ARG A 9 7.45 17.55 -15.27
N VAL A 10 7.12 18.51 -14.42
CA VAL A 10 7.19 18.37 -12.97
C VAL A 10 5.83 18.70 -12.39
N ILE A 11 5.14 17.69 -11.86
CA ILE A 11 3.79 17.82 -11.31
C ILE A 11 3.88 17.92 -9.80
N ARG A 12 3.12 18.85 -9.20
CA ARG A 12 2.94 18.98 -7.74
C ARG A 12 1.51 19.41 -7.44
N ALA A 13 0.97 18.98 -6.31
CA ALA A 13 -0.33 19.43 -5.87
C ALA A 13 -0.32 20.94 -5.56
N PRO A 14 -1.35 21.71 -5.96
CA PRO A 14 -1.58 23.05 -5.44
C PRO A 14 -1.76 23.06 -3.92
N HIS A 15 -1.23 24.08 -3.24
CA HIS A 15 -1.31 24.28 -1.79
C HIS A 15 -2.25 25.45 -1.44
N GLY A 16 -2.58 25.60 -0.16
CA GLY A 16 -3.40 26.69 0.37
C GLY A 16 -4.91 26.54 0.14
N ASP A 17 -5.65 27.61 0.40
CA ASP A 17 -7.12 27.67 0.42
C ASP A 17 -7.76 28.03 -0.94
N LYS A 18 -6.97 28.49 -1.91
CA LYS A 18 -7.45 28.83 -3.25
C LYS A 18 -7.68 27.57 -4.08
N ILE A 19 -8.89 27.41 -4.59
CA ILE A 19 -9.25 26.28 -5.46
C ILE A 19 -9.33 26.71 -6.92
N SER A 20 -9.08 25.77 -7.81
CA SER A 20 -9.18 25.93 -9.27
C SER A 20 -10.37 25.19 -9.87
N ALA A 21 -10.80 24.10 -9.21
CA ALA A 21 -12.05 23.41 -9.51
C ALA A 21 -13.26 24.11 -8.84
N LYS A 22 -14.47 23.61 -9.13
CA LYS A 22 -15.74 24.24 -8.67
C LYS A 22 -16.09 23.97 -7.22
N SER A 23 -15.49 22.96 -6.58
CA SER A 23 -15.63 22.70 -5.15
C SER A 23 -14.40 22.01 -4.56
N TRP A 24 -14.34 21.97 -3.22
CA TRP A 24 -13.30 21.24 -2.50
C TRP A 24 -13.29 19.74 -2.79
N GLN A 25 -14.43 19.14 -3.11
CA GLN A 25 -14.50 17.72 -3.48
C GLN A 25 -13.77 17.43 -4.80
N THR A 26 -13.96 18.27 -5.82
CA THR A 26 -13.30 18.13 -7.13
C THR A 26 -11.85 18.60 -7.09
N GLU A 27 -11.56 19.66 -6.32
CA GLU A 27 -10.21 20.15 -6.08
C GLU A 27 -9.37 19.09 -5.34
N ALA A 28 -9.94 18.39 -4.35
CA ALA A 28 -9.27 17.32 -3.63
C ALA A 28 -8.82 16.19 -4.56
N ALA A 29 -9.72 15.71 -5.44
CA ALA A 29 -9.39 14.67 -6.40
C ALA A 29 -8.25 15.12 -7.35
N LYS A 30 -8.28 16.39 -7.79
CA LYS A 30 -7.23 16.99 -8.62
C LYS A 30 -5.89 17.05 -7.87
N ARG A 31 -5.87 17.62 -6.66
CA ARG A 31 -4.67 17.73 -5.83
C ARG A 31 -4.07 16.36 -5.53
N MET A 32 -4.89 15.36 -5.22
CA MET A 32 -4.40 14.03 -4.94
C MET A 32 -3.87 13.30 -6.18
N LEU A 33 -4.48 13.48 -7.37
CA LEU A 33 -3.90 13.00 -8.62
C LEU A 33 -2.52 13.62 -8.88
N MET A 34 -2.39 14.92 -8.64
CA MET A 34 -1.11 15.63 -8.80
C MET A 34 -0.08 15.20 -7.76
N ASN A 35 -0.50 14.99 -6.50
CA ASN A 35 0.35 14.49 -5.42
C ASN A 35 0.92 13.11 -5.72
N ASN A 36 0.10 12.22 -6.31
CA ASN A 36 0.56 10.91 -6.76
C ASN A 36 1.70 10.98 -7.80
N LEU A 37 1.93 12.13 -8.44
CA LEU A 37 3.00 12.35 -9.42
C LEU A 37 4.05 13.36 -8.95
N ASP A 38 4.04 13.75 -7.67
CA ASP A 38 5.08 14.59 -7.12
C ASP A 38 6.44 13.86 -7.15
N PRO A 39 7.54 14.48 -7.61
CA PRO A 39 8.89 13.89 -7.56
C PRO A 39 9.36 13.47 -6.17
N GLU A 40 8.80 14.01 -5.10
CA GLU A 40 9.08 13.59 -3.72
C GLU A 40 8.30 12.34 -3.32
N VAL A 41 7.23 12.01 -4.06
CA VAL A 41 6.27 10.95 -3.75
C VAL A 41 6.47 9.75 -4.67
N ALA A 42 6.41 9.97 -5.99
CA ALA A 42 6.37 8.92 -7.00
C ALA A 42 7.74 8.36 -7.36
N GLU A 43 7.80 7.08 -7.68
CA GLU A 43 9.04 6.40 -8.07
C GLU A 43 9.56 6.86 -9.45
N HIS A 44 8.66 7.13 -10.41
CA HIS A 44 8.99 7.54 -11.79
C HIS A 44 7.89 8.42 -12.43
N PRO A 45 7.65 9.64 -11.92
CA PRO A 45 6.50 10.46 -12.30
C PRO A 45 6.46 10.89 -13.76
N HIS A 46 7.62 11.09 -14.41
CA HIS A 46 7.71 11.43 -15.84
C HIS A 46 7.07 10.37 -16.76
N SER A 47 6.97 9.13 -16.27
CA SER A 47 6.32 8.01 -16.95
C SER A 47 4.93 7.68 -16.37
N LEU A 48 4.39 8.56 -15.53
CA LEU A 48 3.16 8.43 -14.75
C LEU A 48 3.18 7.34 -13.67
N VAL A 49 4.33 6.68 -13.47
CA VAL A 49 4.48 5.55 -12.55
C VAL A 49 4.67 6.07 -11.13
N VAL A 50 3.78 5.64 -10.24
CA VAL A 50 3.76 6.00 -8.83
C VAL A 50 4.57 4.99 -8.02
N TYR A 51 4.24 3.69 -8.10
CA TYR A 51 4.97 2.61 -7.41
C TYR A 51 4.58 1.21 -7.93
N GLY A 52 5.24 0.16 -7.42
CA GLY A 52 4.83 -1.24 -7.57
C GLY A 52 4.96 -1.77 -9.00
N GLY A 53 6.15 -1.69 -9.57
CA GLY A 53 6.39 -1.98 -10.99
C GLY A 53 5.87 -0.84 -11.86
N ILE A 54 4.78 -1.09 -12.59
CA ILE A 54 4.19 -0.13 -13.55
C ILE A 54 2.87 0.49 -13.08
N GLY A 55 2.63 0.57 -11.77
CA GLY A 55 1.45 1.19 -11.18
C GLY A 55 1.39 2.69 -11.50
N ARG A 56 0.38 3.14 -12.26
CA ARG A 56 0.29 4.51 -12.79
C ARG A 56 -0.91 5.30 -12.27
N ALA A 57 -0.77 6.63 -12.27
CA ALA A 57 -1.83 7.56 -11.88
C ALA A 57 -2.85 7.85 -13.00
N ALA A 58 -2.40 7.82 -14.26
CA ALA A 58 -3.22 7.97 -15.46
C ALA A 58 -2.62 7.12 -16.60
N ARG A 59 -3.43 6.83 -17.62
CA ARG A 59 -3.04 5.89 -18.69
C ARG A 59 -1.84 6.38 -19.51
N ASP A 60 -1.90 7.66 -19.87
CA ASP A 60 -0.94 8.41 -20.66
C ASP A 60 -1.12 9.91 -20.37
N TRP A 61 -0.20 10.75 -20.86
CA TRP A 61 -0.26 12.19 -20.60
C TRP A 61 -1.51 12.87 -21.17
N PRO A 62 -2.02 12.52 -22.38
CA PRO A 62 -3.30 13.02 -22.85
C PRO A 62 -4.47 12.69 -21.91
N SER A 63 -4.50 11.49 -21.35
CA SER A 63 -5.50 11.10 -20.36
C SER A 63 -5.36 11.91 -19.07
N TYR A 64 -4.13 12.10 -18.57
CA TYR A 64 -3.86 12.97 -17.41
C TYR A 64 -4.36 14.40 -17.64
N ASP A 65 -3.96 15.03 -18.74
CA ASP A 65 -4.32 16.41 -19.07
C ASP A 65 -5.85 16.55 -19.16
N LYS A 66 -6.53 15.56 -19.76
CA LYS A 66 -7.99 15.54 -19.86
C LYS A 66 -8.69 15.29 -18.52
N ILE A 67 -8.09 14.51 -17.61
CA ILE A 67 -8.62 14.35 -16.24
C ILE A 67 -8.56 15.68 -15.50
N ILE A 68 -7.43 16.38 -15.55
CA ILE A 68 -7.27 17.70 -14.91
C ILE A 68 -8.30 18.69 -15.44
N GLU A 69 -8.40 18.83 -16.78
CA GLU A 69 -9.40 19.70 -17.41
C GLU A 69 -10.83 19.35 -17.00
N THR A 70 -11.14 18.05 -16.90
CA THR A 70 -12.49 17.60 -16.54
C THR A 70 -12.80 17.90 -15.07
N LEU A 71 -11.85 17.67 -14.16
CA LEU A 71 -12.01 17.97 -12.74
C LEU A 71 -12.17 19.48 -12.48
N ASP A 72 -11.51 20.34 -13.26
CA ASP A 72 -11.65 21.80 -13.15
C ASP A 72 -13.08 22.29 -13.45
N ARG A 73 -13.77 21.62 -14.38
CA ARG A 73 -15.14 22.01 -14.78
C ARG A 73 -16.27 21.18 -14.15
N LEU A 74 -15.96 20.09 -13.45
CA LEU A 74 -16.95 19.12 -12.95
C LEU A 74 -17.88 19.76 -11.93
N GLU A 75 -19.19 19.63 -12.11
CA GLU A 75 -20.19 20.18 -11.19
C GLU A 75 -20.38 19.31 -9.95
N ASN A 76 -20.97 19.88 -8.89
CA ASN A 76 -21.21 19.17 -7.63
C ASN A 76 -22.21 18.03 -7.75
N ASP A 77 -23.10 18.06 -8.75
CA ASP A 77 -24.08 17.00 -9.04
C ASP A 77 -23.67 16.12 -10.22
N GLU A 78 -22.39 16.17 -10.63
CA GLU A 78 -21.82 15.32 -11.66
C GLU A 78 -20.83 14.29 -11.09
N THR A 79 -20.63 13.22 -11.85
CA THR A 79 -19.66 12.15 -11.57
C THR A 79 -18.84 11.86 -12.83
N LEU A 80 -17.51 11.93 -12.70
CA LEU A 80 -16.55 11.50 -13.71
C LEU A 80 -16.32 9.97 -13.61
N LEU A 81 -16.37 9.28 -14.74
CA LEU A 81 -15.95 7.89 -14.86
C LEU A 81 -14.53 7.79 -15.41
N VAL A 82 -13.64 7.15 -14.65
CA VAL A 82 -12.26 6.85 -15.05
C VAL A 82 -12.12 5.35 -15.29
N GLN A 83 -11.85 4.96 -16.53
CA GLN A 83 -11.63 3.57 -16.93
C GLN A 83 -10.14 3.37 -17.22
N SER A 84 -9.46 2.50 -16.47
CA SER A 84 -8.01 2.24 -16.58
C SER A 84 -7.22 3.52 -16.85
N GLY A 85 -7.35 4.51 -15.97
CA GLY A 85 -6.65 5.80 -16.02
C GLY A 85 -7.06 6.76 -17.14
N LYS A 86 -8.19 6.55 -17.80
CA LYS A 86 -8.71 7.41 -18.87
C LYS A 86 -10.08 8.00 -18.49
N PRO A 87 -10.32 9.31 -18.65
CA PRO A 87 -11.62 9.92 -18.39
C PRO A 87 -12.58 9.59 -19.55
N VAL A 88 -13.58 8.75 -19.33
CA VAL A 88 -14.43 8.20 -20.41
C VAL A 88 -15.84 8.78 -20.48
N GLY A 89 -16.32 9.42 -19.42
CA GLY A 89 -17.64 10.05 -19.41
C GLY A 89 -17.91 10.82 -18.13
N VAL A 90 -18.81 11.80 -18.22
CA VAL A 90 -19.34 12.55 -17.09
C VAL A 90 -20.85 12.42 -17.14
N PHE A 91 -21.46 12.06 -16.00
CA PHE A 91 -22.90 11.85 -15.89
C PHE A 91 -23.45 12.62 -14.70
N LYS A 92 -24.69 13.11 -14.83
CA LYS A 92 -25.41 13.73 -13.72
C LYS A 92 -25.81 12.67 -12.70
N THR A 93 -25.52 12.93 -11.44
CA THR A 93 -25.88 12.13 -10.27
C THR A 93 -26.53 13.05 -9.23
N HIS A 94 -25.89 13.27 -8.08
CA HIS A 94 -26.32 14.18 -7.02
C HIS A 94 -25.12 14.53 -6.11
N SER A 95 -25.24 15.61 -5.33
CA SER A 95 -24.16 16.14 -4.48
C SER A 95 -23.62 15.16 -3.44
N ASN A 96 -24.44 14.22 -2.98
CA ASN A 96 -24.00 13.17 -2.06
C ASN A 96 -23.39 11.93 -2.72
N ALA A 97 -23.41 11.81 -4.06
CA ALA A 97 -22.73 10.72 -4.76
C ALA A 97 -21.22 11.00 -4.81
N PRO A 98 -20.38 10.04 -5.24
CA PRO A 98 -18.99 10.32 -5.57
C PRO A 98 -18.84 11.27 -6.76
N ARG A 99 -17.84 12.16 -6.70
CA ARG A 99 -17.42 12.99 -7.84
C ARG A 99 -16.65 12.18 -8.88
N VAL A 100 -15.97 11.11 -8.47
CA VAL A 100 -15.20 10.25 -9.37
C VAL A 100 -15.46 8.78 -9.05
N LEU A 101 -15.74 7.98 -10.09
CA LEU A 101 -15.79 6.53 -10.01
C LEU A 101 -14.69 5.94 -10.90
N ILE A 102 -13.88 5.05 -10.34
CA ILE A 102 -12.67 4.54 -10.98
C ILE A 102 -12.74 3.02 -11.13
N ALA A 103 -12.49 2.50 -12.33
CA ALA A 103 -12.34 1.07 -12.57
C ALA A 103 -11.05 0.80 -13.35
N ASN A 104 -10.02 0.28 -12.69
CA ASN A 104 -8.69 0.10 -13.28
C ASN A 104 -8.27 -1.38 -13.35
N SER A 105 -7.62 -1.76 -14.45
CA SER A 105 -7.00 -3.09 -14.65
C SER A 105 -7.95 -4.30 -14.65
N ASN A 106 -9.26 -4.08 -14.57
CA ASN A 106 -10.23 -5.16 -14.53
C ASN A 106 -10.25 -5.91 -15.86
N LEU A 107 -10.13 -7.24 -15.79
CA LEU A 107 -10.17 -8.15 -16.91
C LEU A 107 -11.14 -9.28 -16.58
N VAL A 108 -11.85 -9.78 -17.59
CA VAL A 108 -12.67 -10.99 -17.42
C VAL A 108 -11.75 -12.14 -16.97
N PRO A 109 -12.11 -12.98 -15.98
CA PRO A 109 -11.16 -13.85 -15.28
C PRO A 109 -10.28 -14.73 -16.18
N HIS A 110 -10.83 -15.30 -17.26
CA HIS A 110 -10.05 -16.13 -18.19
C HIS A 110 -8.89 -15.36 -18.87
N TRP A 111 -9.03 -14.04 -19.03
CA TRP A 111 -8.05 -13.14 -19.63
C TRP A 111 -7.24 -12.36 -18.59
N ALA A 112 -7.44 -12.62 -17.30
CA ALA A 112 -6.82 -11.88 -16.19
C ALA A 112 -5.37 -12.35 -15.95
N ASN A 113 -4.50 -12.17 -16.94
CA ASN A 113 -3.06 -12.50 -16.86
C ASN A 113 -2.22 -11.36 -17.45
N TRP A 114 -0.92 -11.38 -17.14
CA TRP A 114 0.01 -10.35 -17.59
C TRP A 114 0.20 -10.33 -19.11
N GLU A 115 0.13 -11.48 -19.77
CA GLU A 115 0.27 -11.57 -21.23
C GLU A 115 -0.81 -10.76 -21.94
N HIS A 116 -2.06 -10.97 -21.56
CA HIS A 116 -3.19 -10.26 -22.14
C HIS A 116 -3.22 -8.78 -21.71
N PHE A 117 -2.90 -8.50 -20.44
CA PHE A 117 -2.74 -7.11 -19.97
C PHE A 117 -1.72 -6.36 -20.85
N ASN A 118 -0.54 -6.95 -21.10
CA ASN A 118 0.52 -6.35 -21.90
C ASN A 118 0.14 -6.19 -23.38
N GLU A 119 -0.64 -7.12 -23.93
CA GLU A 119 -1.20 -6.99 -25.29
C GLU A 119 -2.09 -5.75 -25.41
N LEU A 120 -3.00 -5.56 -24.44
CA LEU A 120 -3.89 -4.40 -24.40
C LEU A 120 -3.14 -3.10 -24.10
N ASP A 121 -2.13 -3.15 -23.22
CA ASP A 121 -1.33 -1.98 -22.86
C ASP A 121 -0.55 -1.45 -24.07
N LYS A 122 0.01 -2.33 -24.91
CA LYS A 122 0.65 -1.96 -26.18
C LYS A 122 -0.31 -1.29 -27.18
N LYS A 123 -1.61 -1.63 -27.12
CA LYS A 123 -2.67 -1.00 -27.92
C LYS A 123 -3.20 0.32 -27.30
N GLY A 124 -2.67 0.75 -26.15
CA GLY A 124 -3.15 1.93 -25.43
C GLY A 124 -4.50 1.73 -24.73
N LEU A 125 -4.86 0.48 -24.45
CA LEU A 125 -6.16 0.10 -23.88
C LEU A 125 -6.11 -0.21 -22.38
N MET A 126 -4.92 -0.31 -21.79
CA MET A 126 -4.74 -0.65 -20.38
C MET A 126 -3.86 0.33 -19.62
N MET A 127 -4.04 0.30 -18.30
CA MET A 127 -3.21 0.92 -17.29
C MET A 127 -3.29 0.03 -16.05
N TYR A 128 -2.14 -0.24 -15.43
CA TYR A 128 -2.12 -0.94 -14.15
C TYR A 128 -2.30 0.08 -13.03
N GLY A 129 -3.42 -0.02 -12.32
CA GLY A 129 -3.76 0.91 -11.23
C GLY A 129 -3.05 0.63 -9.91
N GLN A 130 -2.37 -0.52 -9.76
CA GLN A 130 -1.95 -1.04 -8.46
C GLN A 130 -3.16 -0.91 -7.49
N MET A 131 -2.96 -0.50 -6.25
CA MET A 131 -3.97 -0.15 -5.27
C MET A 131 -4.16 1.36 -5.31
N THR A 132 -3.25 2.13 -4.72
CA THR A 132 -3.41 3.58 -4.52
C THR A 132 -2.84 4.46 -5.64
N ALA A 133 -2.15 3.87 -6.64
CA ALA A 133 -1.58 4.61 -7.75
C ALA A 133 -2.68 5.18 -8.66
N GLY A 134 -3.56 4.31 -9.17
CA GLY A 134 -4.65 4.69 -10.06
C GLY A 134 -5.89 5.25 -9.37
N SER A 135 -5.92 5.29 -8.04
CA SER A 135 -7.03 5.79 -7.21
C SER A 135 -6.68 7.02 -6.38
N TRP A 136 -5.48 7.59 -6.61
CA TRP A 136 -5.09 8.91 -6.13
C TRP A 136 -5.14 9.05 -4.61
N ILE A 137 -4.50 8.13 -3.89
CA ILE A 137 -4.37 8.20 -2.43
C ILE A 137 -3.02 7.65 -1.94
N TYR A 138 -1.98 7.82 -2.77
CA TYR A 138 -0.63 7.46 -2.41
C TYR A 138 0.06 8.64 -1.69
N ILE A 139 0.76 8.32 -0.61
CA ILE A 139 1.38 9.30 0.31
C ILE A 139 2.87 8.97 0.53
N GLY A 140 3.51 8.43 -0.50
CA GLY A 140 4.89 7.96 -0.43
C GLY A 140 5.02 6.67 0.38
N SER A 141 6.25 6.41 0.85
CA SER A 141 6.60 5.23 1.67
C SER A 141 5.80 5.17 2.97
N GLN A 142 5.29 6.30 3.46
CA GLN A 142 4.48 6.36 4.67
C GLN A 142 3.17 5.57 4.54
N GLY A 143 2.66 5.33 3.33
CA GLY A 143 1.39 4.60 3.14
C GLY A 143 1.39 3.19 3.74
N ILE A 144 2.55 2.52 3.77
CA ILE A 144 2.69 1.12 4.20
C ILE A 144 3.51 0.94 5.47
N VAL A 145 4.30 1.94 5.87
CA VAL A 145 5.27 1.81 6.97
C VAL A 145 4.64 1.35 8.28
N GLN A 146 3.43 1.79 8.62
CA GLN A 146 2.76 1.31 9.84
C GLN A 146 2.37 -0.16 9.73
N GLY A 147 1.84 -0.61 8.60
CA GLY A 147 1.51 -2.04 8.42
C GLY A 147 2.74 -2.93 8.54
N THR A 148 3.88 -2.45 8.03
CA THR A 148 5.18 -3.12 8.17
C THR A 148 5.70 -3.08 9.60
N TYR A 149 5.53 -1.96 10.30
CA TYR A 149 5.86 -1.84 11.70
C TYR A 149 5.02 -2.80 12.56
N GLU A 150 3.70 -2.82 12.37
CA GLU A 150 2.79 -3.74 13.08
C GLU A 150 3.13 -5.20 12.80
N THR A 151 3.54 -5.53 11.57
CA THR A 151 3.99 -6.88 11.25
C THR A 151 5.25 -7.24 12.04
N PHE A 152 6.26 -6.39 12.06
CA PHE A 152 7.49 -6.67 12.82
C PHE A 152 7.26 -6.69 14.34
N VAL A 153 6.39 -5.82 14.86
CA VAL A 153 5.98 -5.86 16.27
C VAL A 153 5.27 -7.17 16.60
N ALA A 154 4.37 -7.64 15.74
CA ALA A 154 3.70 -8.93 15.91
C ALA A 154 4.69 -10.10 15.84
N MET A 155 5.65 -10.06 14.90
CA MET A 155 6.73 -11.06 14.83
C MET A 155 7.59 -11.06 16.09
N ALA A 156 7.94 -9.89 16.63
CA ALA A 156 8.66 -9.78 17.90
C ALA A 156 7.89 -10.44 19.04
N LYS A 157 6.59 -10.15 19.16
CA LYS A 157 5.72 -10.74 20.19
C LYS A 157 5.63 -12.26 20.06
N GLN A 158 5.49 -12.78 18.84
CA GLN A 158 5.27 -14.21 18.60
C GLN A 158 6.53 -15.06 18.70
N HIS A 159 7.67 -14.56 18.21
CA HIS A 159 8.89 -15.36 18.07
C HIS A 159 9.99 -15.00 19.06
N PHE A 160 9.91 -13.83 19.69
CA PHE A 160 11.00 -13.25 20.48
C PHE A 160 10.53 -12.62 21.81
N ASP A 161 9.38 -13.04 22.35
CA ASP A 161 8.81 -12.51 23.61
C ASP A 161 8.67 -10.97 23.65
N GLY A 162 8.45 -10.36 22.48
CA GLY A 162 8.39 -8.91 22.30
C GLY A 162 9.75 -8.20 22.27
N GLN A 163 10.87 -8.93 22.31
CA GLN A 163 12.23 -8.39 22.36
C GLN A 163 12.90 -8.42 20.98
N ALA A 164 12.82 -7.31 20.25
CA ALA A 164 13.49 -7.14 18.94
C ALA A 164 14.96 -6.70 19.05
N LYS A 165 15.38 -6.18 20.21
CA LYS A 165 16.73 -5.64 20.42
C LYS A 165 17.81 -6.71 20.22
N GLY A 166 18.84 -6.38 19.45
CA GLY A 166 19.93 -7.31 19.14
C GLY A 166 19.59 -8.35 18.07
N LYS A 167 18.42 -8.22 17.43
CA LYS A 167 17.94 -9.07 16.35
C LYS A 167 17.92 -8.32 15.03
N TRP A 168 17.92 -9.04 13.92
CA TRP A 168 17.90 -8.40 12.61
C TRP A 168 17.03 -9.10 11.56
N VAL A 169 16.54 -8.27 10.64
CA VAL A 169 15.71 -8.65 9.50
C VAL A 169 16.56 -8.71 8.23
N LEU A 170 16.44 -9.78 7.46
CA LEU A 170 16.88 -9.85 6.07
C LEU A 170 15.68 -9.68 5.14
N THR A 171 15.77 -8.75 4.19
CA THR A 171 14.75 -8.58 3.15
C THR A 171 15.30 -8.06 1.82
N GLY A 172 14.49 -8.08 0.77
CA GLY A 172 14.77 -7.54 -0.56
C GLY A 172 13.79 -6.44 -0.97
N GLY A 173 14.27 -5.48 -1.78
CA GLY A 173 13.49 -4.42 -2.43
C GLY A 173 13.36 -3.12 -1.64
N LEU A 174 13.81 -2.00 -2.24
CA LEU A 174 13.74 -0.62 -1.72
C LEU A 174 12.94 0.33 -2.63
N GLY A 175 12.01 -0.21 -3.42
CA GLY A 175 11.01 0.57 -4.16
C GLY A 175 10.05 1.36 -3.24
N GLY A 176 9.02 1.99 -3.82
CA GLY A 176 8.14 2.91 -3.06
C GLY A 176 7.57 2.34 -1.75
N MET A 177 7.12 1.08 -1.79
CA MET A 177 6.59 0.35 -0.63
C MET A 177 7.69 -0.39 0.14
N GLY A 178 8.58 -1.12 -0.56
CA GLY A 178 9.68 -1.88 0.05
C GLY A 178 10.68 -1.02 0.82
N GLY A 179 10.81 0.25 0.44
CA GLY A 179 11.59 1.26 1.16
C GLY A 179 11.10 1.55 2.58
N ALA A 180 9.87 1.16 2.93
CA ALA A 180 9.36 1.30 4.28
C ALA A 180 9.88 0.23 5.26
N GLN A 181 10.37 -0.91 4.75
CA GLN A 181 10.85 -2.02 5.58
C GLN A 181 11.98 -1.64 6.54
N PRO A 182 13.07 -0.97 6.10
CA PRO A 182 14.17 -0.61 7.00
C PRO A 182 13.73 0.31 8.15
N LEU A 183 12.92 1.34 7.86
CA LEU A 183 12.38 2.22 8.90
C LEU A 183 11.43 1.49 9.85
N ALA A 184 10.51 0.67 9.32
CA ALA A 184 9.60 -0.11 10.14
C ALA A 184 10.32 -1.09 11.07
N ALA A 185 11.35 -1.77 10.56
CA ALA A 185 12.17 -2.69 11.34
C ALA A 185 12.89 -1.96 12.49
N THR A 186 13.52 -0.81 12.20
CA THR A 186 14.24 -0.03 13.22
C THR A 186 13.31 0.61 14.25
N MET A 187 12.11 1.06 13.85
CA MET A 187 11.06 1.50 14.78
C MET A 187 10.54 0.37 15.67
N ALA A 188 10.49 -0.86 15.15
CA ALA A 188 10.15 -2.06 15.93
C ALA A 188 11.31 -2.57 16.80
N GLY A 189 12.52 -2.01 16.66
CA GLY A 189 13.71 -2.33 17.46
C GLY A 189 14.67 -3.36 16.82
N PHE A 190 14.40 -3.81 15.60
CA PHE A 190 15.30 -4.67 14.83
C PHE A 190 16.34 -3.85 14.06
N SER A 191 17.52 -4.43 13.85
CA SER A 191 18.36 -4.01 12.72
C SER A 191 17.83 -4.62 11.42
N ALA A 192 18.18 -4.06 10.25
CA ALA A 192 17.70 -4.54 8.97
C ALA A 192 18.77 -4.51 7.89
N LEU A 193 18.97 -5.62 7.18
CA LEU A 193 19.74 -5.68 5.95
C LEU A 193 18.77 -5.80 4.78
N VAL A 194 18.78 -4.81 3.89
CA VAL A 194 17.87 -4.76 2.74
C VAL A 194 18.66 -4.79 1.44
N VAL A 195 18.43 -5.83 0.64
CA VAL A 195 19.09 -6.03 -0.65
C VAL A 195 18.31 -5.32 -1.75
N GLU A 196 18.99 -4.49 -2.55
CA GLU A 196 18.40 -3.75 -3.65
C GLU A 196 19.36 -3.76 -4.86
N CYS A 197 18.81 -3.95 -6.05
CA CYS A 197 19.59 -4.08 -7.28
C CYS A 197 19.83 -2.74 -8.00
N ASP A 198 19.06 -1.72 -7.69
CA ASP A 198 19.17 -0.37 -8.23
C ASP A 198 19.67 0.61 -7.15
N GLU A 199 20.92 1.05 -7.29
CA GLU A 199 21.55 1.95 -6.34
C GLU A 199 20.77 3.26 -6.13
N SER A 200 20.09 3.76 -7.19
CA SER A 200 19.29 4.99 -7.10
C SER A 200 18.12 4.85 -6.11
N ARG A 201 17.62 3.64 -5.88
CA ARG A 201 16.58 3.36 -4.88
C ARG A 201 17.13 3.40 -3.46
N ILE A 202 18.33 2.87 -3.25
CA ILE A 202 19.01 2.96 -1.95
C ILE A 202 19.22 4.43 -1.59
N ASP A 203 19.77 5.21 -2.53
CA ASP A 203 20.04 6.62 -2.35
C ASP A 203 18.76 7.43 -2.09
N PHE A 204 17.65 7.08 -2.75
CA PHE A 204 16.34 7.69 -2.50
C PHE A 204 15.85 7.42 -1.07
N ARG A 205 16.03 6.21 -0.54
CA ARG A 205 15.62 5.88 0.84
C ARG A 205 16.50 6.50 1.91
N ILE A 206 17.80 6.66 1.64
CA ILE A 206 18.68 7.45 2.51
C ILE A 206 18.23 8.91 2.52
N LYS A 207 18.00 9.50 1.34
CA LYS A 207 17.55 10.90 1.22
C LYS A 207 16.25 11.16 1.99
N THR A 208 15.32 10.20 2.00
CA THR A 208 14.01 10.32 2.65
C THR A 208 14.02 9.86 4.12
N GLY A 209 15.17 9.46 4.68
CA GLY A 209 15.31 9.03 6.07
C GLY A 209 14.76 7.63 6.38
N TYR A 210 14.52 6.81 5.34
CA TYR A 210 13.98 5.46 5.48
C TYR A 210 15.07 4.37 5.60
N VAL A 211 16.30 4.66 5.17
CA VAL A 211 17.50 3.81 5.32
C VAL A 211 18.61 4.65 5.97
N ASP A 212 19.32 4.09 6.95
CA ASP A 212 20.36 4.81 7.68
C ASP A 212 21.68 4.87 6.89
N VAL A 213 22.14 3.72 6.39
CA VAL A 213 23.45 3.60 5.73
C VAL A 213 23.42 2.67 4.52
N LYS A 214 24.34 2.89 3.58
CA LYS A 214 24.60 2.01 2.43
C LYS A 214 25.92 1.27 2.64
N ALA A 215 25.88 -0.07 2.57
CA ALA A 215 27.07 -0.90 2.61
C ALA A 215 27.75 -1.01 1.25
N THR A 216 29.06 -1.28 1.25
CA THR A 216 29.88 -1.39 0.03
C THR A 216 29.97 -2.82 -0.51
N ASN A 217 29.73 -3.82 0.34
CA ASN A 217 29.65 -5.23 0.01
C ASN A 217 28.97 -6.00 1.17
N LEU A 218 28.73 -7.30 0.99
CA LEU A 218 28.02 -8.13 1.97
C LEU A 218 28.79 -8.26 3.30
N GLU A 219 30.12 -8.36 3.27
CA GLU A 219 30.95 -8.47 4.48
C GLU A 219 30.82 -7.19 5.33
N HIS A 220 30.94 -6.02 4.71
CA HIS A 220 30.73 -4.74 5.37
C HIS A 220 29.31 -4.62 5.92
N ALA A 221 28.29 -5.06 5.16
CA ALA A 221 26.91 -5.04 5.61
C ALA A 221 26.70 -5.89 6.87
N LEU A 222 27.24 -7.11 6.90
CA LEU A 222 27.15 -8.01 8.06
C LEU A 222 27.92 -7.49 9.27
N GLN A 223 29.07 -6.83 9.06
CA GLN A 223 29.82 -6.18 10.14
C GLN A 223 28.98 -5.07 10.79
N LEU A 224 28.37 -4.19 9.99
CA LEU A 224 27.50 -3.12 10.49
C LEU A 224 26.32 -3.66 11.31
N ILE A 225 25.64 -4.70 10.80
CA ILE A 225 24.52 -5.35 11.49
C ILE A 225 24.98 -5.97 12.80
N THR A 226 26.10 -6.69 12.79
CA THR A 226 26.65 -7.35 13.98
C THR A 226 27.01 -6.34 15.06
N ASP A 227 27.69 -5.25 14.69
CA ASP A 227 28.07 -4.18 15.62
C ASP A 227 26.86 -3.49 16.24
N ALA A 228 25.82 -3.20 15.43
CA ALA A 228 24.57 -2.63 15.92
C ALA A 228 23.87 -3.60 16.89
N CYS A 229 23.77 -4.88 16.55
CA CYS A 229 23.15 -5.88 17.40
C CYS A 229 23.87 -6.05 18.74
N VAL A 230 25.22 -6.07 18.75
CA VAL A 230 26.04 -6.17 19.97
C VAL A 230 25.85 -4.93 20.87
N LYS A 231 25.77 -3.73 20.29
CA LYS A 231 25.48 -2.49 21.03
C LYS A 231 24.02 -2.39 21.47
N GLY A 232 23.14 -3.23 20.91
CA GLY A 232 21.71 -3.17 21.13
C GLY A 232 21.07 -1.94 20.49
N GLU A 233 21.65 -1.47 19.40
CA GLU A 233 21.13 -0.40 18.55
C GLU A 233 20.34 -1.01 17.37
N ALA A 234 19.37 -0.27 16.86
CA ALA A 234 18.64 -0.64 15.65
C ALA A 234 19.22 0.15 14.47
N LEU A 235 19.78 -0.55 13.48
CA LEU A 235 20.39 0.04 12.30
C LEU A 235 19.83 -0.59 11.02
N SER A 236 19.48 0.24 10.05
CA SER A 236 19.10 -0.20 8.71
C SER A 236 20.22 0.00 7.68
N VAL A 237 20.53 -1.06 6.94
CA VAL A 237 21.63 -1.14 5.99
C VAL A 237 21.08 -1.52 4.61
N GLY A 238 21.19 -0.61 3.65
CA GLY A 238 20.96 -0.90 2.23
C GLY A 238 22.20 -1.56 1.61
N LEU A 239 22.01 -2.66 0.88
CA LEU A 239 23.08 -3.38 0.19
C LEU A 239 22.75 -3.47 -1.31
N LEU A 240 23.65 -2.93 -2.14
CA LEU A 240 23.56 -3.09 -3.59
C LEU A 240 23.87 -4.55 -3.97
N GLY A 241 22.89 -5.22 -4.58
CA GLY A 241 23.03 -6.61 -5.00
C GLY A 241 21.72 -7.23 -5.49
N ASN A 242 21.79 -8.47 -5.98
CA ASN A 242 20.60 -9.25 -6.30
C ASN A 242 20.17 -10.08 -5.08
N ALA A 243 18.88 -10.01 -4.71
CA ALA A 243 18.36 -10.69 -3.52
C ALA A 243 18.56 -12.22 -3.60
N ALA A 244 18.35 -12.84 -4.77
CA ALA A 244 18.55 -14.27 -4.95
C ALA A 244 20.02 -14.69 -4.69
N ASP A 245 20.99 -13.84 -5.03
CA ASP A 245 22.42 -14.10 -4.78
C ASP A 245 22.79 -13.95 -3.31
N VAL A 246 22.35 -12.86 -2.67
CA VAL A 246 22.67 -12.56 -1.27
C VAL A 246 22.03 -13.58 -0.33
N PHE A 247 20.75 -13.91 -0.52
CA PHE A 247 20.03 -14.87 0.31
C PHE A 247 20.68 -16.26 0.19
N SER A 248 21.00 -16.70 -1.03
CA SER A 248 21.72 -17.96 -1.27
C SER A 248 23.10 -17.98 -0.64
N THR A 249 23.80 -16.83 -0.61
CA THR A 249 25.12 -16.73 0.00
C THR A 249 25.05 -16.89 1.51
N LEU A 250 24.08 -16.26 2.18
CA LEU A 250 23.88 -16.42 3.63
C LEU A 250 23.57 -17.87 4.02
N VAL A 251 22.76 -18.57 3.22
CA VAL A 251 22.52 -20.01 3.40
C VAL A 251 23.83 -20.81 3.29
N LYS A 252 24.64 -20.56 2.26
CA LYS A 252 25.90 -21.27 2.04
C LYS A 252 26.93 -21.02 3.15
N THR A 253 26.93 -19.83 3.74
CA THR A 253 27.87 -19.46 4.82
C THR A 253 27.33 -19.78 6.21
N GLY A 254 26.11 -20.31 6.33
CA GLY A 254 25.51 -20.68 7.62
C GLY A 254 25.09 -19.49 8.48
N ILE A 255 24.91 -18.31 7.87
CA ILE A 255 24.48 -17.10 8.58
C ILE A 255 22.96 -17.05 8.55
N THR A 256 22.33 -17.10 9.73
CA THR A 256 20.87 -17.15 9.88
C THR A 256 20.37 -15.84 10.47
N PRO A 257 19.59 -15.03 9.73
CA PRO A 257 18.89 -13.87 10.27
C PRO A 257 17.80 -14.28 11.26
N ASP A 258 17.40 -13.40 12.17
CA ASP A 258 16.26 -13.68 13.06
C ASP A 258 14.93 -13.69 12.27
N VAL A 259 14.78 -12.77 11.32
CA VAL A 259 13.58 -12.60 10.48
C VAL A 259 13.96 -12.58 9.01
N VAL A 260 13.16 -13.25 8.16
CA VAL A 260 13.34 -13.24 6.71
C VAL A 260 12.03 -12.91 6.02
N THR A 261 12.07 -11.98 5.07
CA THR A 261 10.93 -11.63 4.22
C THR A 261 11.39 -11.09 2.87
N ASP A 262 10.47 -10.67 1.99
CA ASP A 262 10.78 -10.06 0.70
C ASP A 262 9.69 -9.08 0.24
N GLN A 263 10.12 -7.97 -0.38
CA GLN A 263 9.25 -6.99 -1.05
C GLN A 263 9.83 -6.54 -2.40
N THR A 264 10.59 -7.39 -3.08
CA THR A 264 10.85 -7.17 -4.51
C THR A 264 9.52 -7.13 -5.27
N SER A 265 9.49 -6.53 -6.46
CA SER A 265 8.25 -6.50 -7.27
C SER A 265 8.03 -7.81 -8.03
N ALA A 266 7.99 -8.94 -7.29
CA ALA A 266 7.82 -10.28 -7.84
C ALA A 266 6.45 -10.48 -8.54
N HIS A 267 5.47 -9.64 -8.22
CA HIS A 267 4.13 -9.67 -8.81
C HIS A 267 4.09 -9.35 -10.30
N ASP A 268 5.15 -8.74 -10.84
CA ASP A 268 5.32 -8.43 -12.25
C ASP A 268 6.70 -8.95 -12.72
N PRO A 269 6.80 -10.23 -13.12
CA PRO A 269 8.08 -10.83 -13.51
C PRO A 269 8.74 -10.17 -14.73
N LEU A 270 7.99 -9.41 -15.54
CA LEU A 270 8.55 -8.71 -16.69
C LEU A 270 9.28 -7.43 -16.27
N ASN A 271 8.67 -6.63 -15.39
CA ASN A 271 9.15 -5.30 -15.08
C ASN A 271 9.78 -5.16 -13.69
N GLY A 272 9.42 -6.02 -12.75
CA GLY A 272 9.63 -5.78 -11.32
C GLY A 272 10.78 -6.54 -10.65
N TYR A 273 11.22 -7.67 -11.22
CA TYR A 273 12.27 -8.50 -10.62
C TYR A 273 13.47 -8.63 -11.57
N LEU A 274 14.67 -8.36 -11.06
CA LEU A 274 15.90 -8.48 -11.83
C LEU A 274 16.41 -9.93 -11.82
N PRO A 275 16.53 -10.62 -12.98
CA PRO A 275 17.09 -11.96 -13.02
C PRO A 275 18.53 -12.01 -12.49
N GLN A 276 18.93 -13.12 -11.88
CA GLN A 276 20.31 -13.34 -11.46
C GLN A 276 21.27 -13.21 -12.65
N ASN A 277 22.46 -12.66 -12.39
CA ASN A 277 23.50 -12.38 -13.39
C ASN A 277 23.13 -11.37 -14.48
N TRP A 278 22.00 -10.67 -14.37
CA TRP A 278 21.62 -9.61 -15.30
C TRP A 278 21.92 -8.24 -14.71
N THR A 279 22.32 -7.30 -15.56
CA THR A 279 22.35 -5.88 -15.22
C THR A 279 21.00 -5.23 -15.49
N MET A 280 20.72 -4.10 -14.84
CA MET A 280 19.50 -3.31 -15.10
C MET A 280 19.38 -2.88 -16.57
N GLU A 281 20.50 -2.54 -17.20
CA GLU A 281 20.57 -2.18 -18.63
C GLU A 281 20.24 -3.36 -19.54
N HIS A 282 20.79 -4.54 -19.23
CA HIS A 282 20.49 -5.76 -19.99
C HIS A 282 19.02 -6.14 -19.85
N ALA A 283 18.46 -6.09 -18.63
CA ALA A 283 17.05 -6.35 -18.38
C ALA A 283 16.16 -5.38 -19.15
N ALA A 284 16.47 -4.07 -19.15
CA ALA A 284 15.72 -3.07 -19.91
C ALA A 284 15.69 -3.39 -21.41
N LYS A 285 16.83 -3.75 -22.01
CA LYS A 285 16.91 -4.17 -23.41
C LYS A 285 16.10 -5.43 -23.69
N MET A 286 16.23 -6.45 -22.84
CA MET A 286 15.56 -7.74 -23.05
C MET A 286 14.03 -7.64 -22.88
N ARG A 287 13.52 -6.73 -22.06
CA ARG A 287 12.07 -6.46 -21.94
C ARG A 287 11.45 -6.05 -23.28
N GLU A 288 12.20 -5.36 -24.13
CA GLU A 288 11.73 -4.94 -25.45
C GLU A 288 11.91 -6.05 -26.49
N GLN A 289 13.03 -6.79 -26.42
CA GLN A 289 13.44 -7.77 -27.43
C GLN A 289 12.76 -9.14 -27.25
N ASP A 290 12.75 -9.67 -26.03
CA ASP A 290 12.15 -10.95 -25.71
C ASP A 290 11.54 -10.94 -24.29
N PRO A 291 10.34 -10.35 -24.14
CA PRO A 291 9.63 -10.29 -22.85
C PRO A 291 9.44 -11.67 -22.21
N LYS A 292 9.26 -12.73 -23.01
CA LYS A 292 9.04 -14.08 -22.50
C LYS A 292 10.29 -14.65 -21.85
N ALA A 293 11.45 -14.40 -22.45
CA ALA A 293 12.73 -14.77 -21.84
C ALA A 293 12.97 -14.05 -20.51
N VAL A 294 12.61 -12.76 -20.41
CA VAL A 294 12.72 -12.01 -19.14
C VAL A 294 11.84 -12.62 -18.06
N VAL A 295 10.56 -12.84 -18.35
CA VAL A 295 9.61 -13.44 -17.39
C VAL A 295 10.13 -14.78 -16.89
N LYS A 296 10.59 -15.66 -17.79
CA LYS A 296 11.14 -16.96 -17.42
C LYS A 296 12.39 -16.81 -16.53
N ALA A 297 13.35 -15.99 -16.92
CA ALA A 297 14.59 -15.79 -16.16
C ALA A 297 14.32 -15.18 -14.77
N ALA A 298 13.36 -14.26 -14.67
CA ALA A 298 12.94 -13.66 -13.42
C ALA A 298 12.31 -14.69 -12.48
N LYS A 299 11.33 -15.48 -12.96
CA LYS A 299 10.70 -16.54 -12.15
C LYS A 299 11.69 -17.60 -11.69
N GLN A 300 12.63 -18.00 -12.55
CA GLN A 300 13.72 -18.91 -12.17
C GLN A 300 14.59 -18.35 -11.04
N SER A 301 14.85 -17.05 -11.06
CA SER A 301 15.62 -16.37 -9.99
C SER A 301 14.81 -16.25 -8.69
N MET A 302 13.51 -15.98 -8.78
CA MET A 302 12.59 -16.01 -7.63
C MET A 302 12.55 -17.39 -6.99
N ALA A 303 12.54 -18.46 -7.78
CA ALA A 303 12.60 -19.83 -7.27
C ALA A 303 13.89 -20.09 -6.48
N VAL A 304 15.03 -19.57 -6.93
CA VAL A 304 16.29 -19.63 -6.16
C VAL A 304 16.17 -18.88 -4.84
N GLN A 305 15.64 -17.66 -4.85
CA GLN A 305 15.44 -16.87 -3.64
C GLN A 305 14.50 -17.55 -2.64
N VAL A 306 13.37 -18.11 -3.10
CA VAL A 306 12.40 -18.80 -2.23
C VAL A 306 12.99 -20.08 -1.64
N ASN A 307 13.79 -20.84 -2.39
CA ASN A 307 14.54 -21.96 -1.82
C ASN A 307 15.50 -21.52 -0.70
N ALA A 308 16.14 -20.35 -0.85
CA ALA A 308 16.97 -19.79 0.21
C ALA A 308 16.14 -19.35 1.43
N MET A 309 14.97 -18.73 1.23
CA MET A 309 14.04 -18.38 2.31
C MET A 309 13.56 -19.62 3.09
N LEU A 310 13.24 -20.71 2.39
CA LEU A 310 12.88 -22.01 2.99
C LEU A 310 14.05 -22.60 3.78
N ALA A 311 15.27 -22.53 3.26
CA ALA A 311 16.46 -23.00 3.96
C ALA A 311 16.74 -22.19 5.25
N LEU A 312 16.57 -20.86 5.20
CA LEU A 312 16.71 -19.99 6.38
C LEU A 312 15.60 -20.25 7.41
N GLN A 313 14.36 -20.46 6.96
CA GLN A 313 13.25 -20.88 7.83
C GLN A 313 13.61 -22.18 8.58
N LYS A 314 14.12 -23.18 7.85
CA LYS A 314 14.56 -24.45 8.43
C LYS A 314 15.74 -24.29 9.41
N ALA A 315 16.59 -23.28 9.20
CA ALA A 315 17.68 -22.92 10.10
C ALA A 315 17.21 -22.16 11.35
N GLY A 316 15.95 -21.71 11.40
CA GLY A 316 15.34 -21.08 12.57
C GLY A 316 14.87 -19.65 12.37
N SER A 317 15.01 -19.07 11.17
CA SER A 317 14.48 -17.73 10.90
C SER A 317 12.95 -17.71 10.93
N ALA A 318 12.37 -16.66 11.53
CA ALA A 318 10.96 -16.35 11.37
C ALA A 318 10.71 -15.81 9.95
N THR A 319 10.26 -16.69 9.05
CA THR A 319 10.09 -16.38 7.62
C THR A 319 8.62 -16.12 7.27
N THR A 320 8.36 -15.07 6.50
CA THR A 320 7.02 -14.75 5.98
C THR A 320 7.08 -14.17 4.57
N ASP A 321 6.02 -14.36 3.80
CA ASP A 321 5.78 -13.61 2.56
C ASP A 321 5.12 -12.27 2.87
N TYR A 322 5.58 -11.20 2.22
CA TYR A 322 5.07 -9.85 2.43
C TYR A 322 4.23 -9.33 1.26
N GLY A 323 3.50 -10.23 0.61
CA GLY A 323 2.40 -9.85 -0.26
C GLY A 323 2.78 -9.38 -1.66
N ASN A 324 3.89 -9.89 -2.19
CA ASN A 324 4.35 -9.65 -3.56
C ASN A 324 4.20 -10.87 -4.48
N ASN A 325 3.60 -11.95 -3.99
CA ASN A 325 3.32 -13.19 -4.73
C ASN A 325 4.56 -14.02 -5.11
N ILE A 326 5.72 -13.80 -4.47
CA ILE A 326 6.97 -14.50 -4.79
C ILE A 326 6.85 -16.03 -4.61
N ARG A 327 6.09 -16.48 -3.61
CA ARG A 327 5.82 -17.91 -3.38
C ARG A 327 5.15 -18.58 -4.58
N GLN A 328 4.14 -17.92 -5.17
CA GLN A 328 3.47 -18.44 -6.35
C GLN A 328 4.40 -18.49 -7.55
N MET A 329 5.21 -17.44 -7.76
CA MET A 329 6.16 -17.42 -8.88
C MET A 329 7.18 -18.55 -8.78
N ALA A 330 7.65 -18.87 -7.57
CA ALA A 330 8.53 -20.00 -7.31
C ALA A 330 7.82 -21.36 -7.44
N PHE A 331 6.57 -21.47 -6.98
CA PHE A 331 5.76 -22.67 -7.12
C PHE A 331 5.56 -23.04 -8.59
N ASP A 332 5.26 -22.06 -9.44
CA ASP A 332 5.11 -22.25 -10.88
C ASP A 332 6.40 -22.75 -11.57
N GLU A 333 7.58 -22.50 -10.96
CA GLU A 333 8.89 -22.98 -11.43
C GLU A 333 9.32 -24.29 -10.72
N GLY A 334 8.41 -24.94 -10.00
CA GLY A 334 8.61 -26.28 -9.44
C GLY A 334 9.05 -26.33 -7.98
N VAL A 335 9.07 -25.20 -7.25
CA VAL A 335 9.28 -25.19 -5.80
C VAL A 335 7.99 -25.63 -5.11
N THR A 336 7.75 -26.94 -5.08
CA THR A 336 6.46 -27.52 -4.62
C THR A 336 6.08 -27.17 -3.19
N ASN A 337 7.06 -26.81 -2.35
CA ASN A 337 6.87 -26.43 -0.97
C ASN A 337 7.09 -24.91 -0.73
N ALA A 338 6.92 -24.08 -1.76
CA ALA A 338 7.07 -22.62 -1.68
C ALA A 338 6.12 -21.96 -0.65
N PHE A 339 5.00 -22.61 -0.31
CA PHE A 339 4.01 -22.12 0.64
C PHE A 339 4.23 -22.63 2.08
N ASP A 340 5.35 -23.29 2.39
CA ASP A 340 5.70 -23.74 3.76
C ASP A 340 5.94 -22.57 4.74
N PHE A 341 6.17 -21.35 4.23
CA PHE A 341 6.10 -20.13 5.04
C PHE A 341 4.85 -19.31 4.71
N PRO A 342 4.18 -18.75 5.73
CA PRO A 342 2.88 -18.11 5.57
C PRO A 342 3.00 -16.70 4.97
N GLY A 343 1.88 -16.18 4.47
CA GLY A 343 1.73 -14.74 4.25
C GLY A 343 1.64 -13.98 5.58
N PHE A 344 2.07 -12.73 5.57
CA PHE A 344 2.08 -11.90 6.79
C PHE A 344 0.68 -11.64 7.36
N VAL A 345 -0.37 -11.67 6.52
CA VAL A 345 -1.74 -11.42 7.00
C VAL A 345 -2.30 -12.56 7.84
N PRO A 346 -2.37 -13.82 7.36
CA PRO A 346 -2.80 -14.93 8.22
C PRO A 346 -1.90 -15.10 9.45
N ALA A 347 -0.60 -14.81 9.33
CA ALA A 347 0.34 -14.98 10.43
C ALA A 347 0.21 -13.89 11.52
N TYR A 348 0.03 -12.63 11.14
CA TYR A 348 0.24 -11.50 12.06
C TYR A 348 -0.87 -10.44 12.05
N ILE A 349 -1.45 -10.12 10.89
CA ILE A 349 -2.32 -8.93 10.73
C ILE A 349 -3.82 -9.22 10.85
N ARG A 350 -4.29 -10.43 10.53
CA ARG A 350 -5.73 -10.75 10.51
C ARG A 350 -6.49 -10.41 11.80
N PRO A 351 -5.93 -10.55 13.02
CA PRO A 351 -6.62 -10.12 14.24
C PRO A 351 -6.98 -8.62 14.26
N LEU A 352 -6.18 -7.77 13.61
CA LEU A 352 -6.47 -6.35 13.44
C LEU A 352 -7.65 -6.16 12.47
N PHE A 353 -7.64 -6.87 11.33
CA PHE A 353 -8.75 -6.82 10.36
C PHE A 353 -10.08 -7.29 10.93
N CYS A 354 -10.08 -8.25 11.86
CA CYS A 354 -11.29 -8.68 12.56
C CYS A 354 -11.98 -7.54 13.33
N GLN A 355 -11.25 -6.47 13.68
CA GLN A 355 -11.76 -5.29 14.38
C GLN A 355 -11.93 -4.07 13.45
N GLY A 356 -11.82 -4.29 12.13
CA GLY A 356 -11.82 -3.23 11.12
C GLY A 356 -10.57 -2.35 11.14
N ILE A 357 -9.53 -2.71 11.91
CA ILE A 357 -8.28 -1.95 12.02
C ILE A 357 -7.46 -2.19 10.75
N GLY A 358 -7.06 -1.12 10.08
CA GLY A 358 -6.29 -1.18 8.83
C GLY A 358 -5.70 0.18 8.47
N PRO A 359 -5.11 0.34 7.27
CA PRO A 359 -4.27 1.48 6.91
C PRO A 359 -5.03 2.78 6.59
N PHE A 360 -5.81 3.24 7.58
CA PHE A 360 -6.49 4.53 7.58
C PHE A 360 -5.47 5.67 7.52
N ARG A 361 -5.71 6.63 6.63
CA ARG A 361 -4.80 7.75 6.38
C ARG A 361 -5.55 9.02 6.05
N TRP A 362 -4.87 10.15 6.24
CA TRP A 362 -5.38 11.44 5.83
C TRP A 362 -4.28 12.35 5.28
N VAL A 363 -4.69 13.36 4.52
CA VAL A 363 -3.82 14.28 3.79
C VAL A 363 -4.32 15.71 3.96
N ALA A 364 -3.43 16.63 4.33
CA ALA A 364 -3.73 18.03 4.48
C ALA A 364 -3.63 18.75 3.12
N LEU A 365 -4.77 19.13 2.54
CA LEU A 365 -4.79 19.82 1.23
C LEU A 365 -4.17 21.22 1.29
N SER A 366 -4.02 21.80 2.48
CA SER A 366 -3.32 23.06 2.70
C SER A 366 -1.85 22.99 2.26
N GLY A 367 -1.25 21.79 2.27
CA GLY A 367 0.19 21.61 2.12
C GLY A 367 0.97 21.95 3.39
N ASP A 368 0.28 22.25 4.50
CA ASP A 368 0.90 22.69 5.74
C ASP A 368 1.08 21.53 6.74
N PRO A 369 2.31 21.24 7.20
CA PRO A 369 2.56 20.15 8.14
C PRO A 369 1.90 20.36 9.51
N GLU A 370 1.61 21.60 9.91
CA GLU A 370 0.95 21.89 11.18
C GLU A 370 -0.48 21.34 11.24
N ASP A 371 -1.17 21.22 10.10
CA ASP A 371 -2.48 20.58 10.05
C ASP A 371 -2.37 19.10 10.43
N ILE A 372 -1.31 18.41 10.00
CA ILE A 372 -1.05 17.02 10.41
C ILE A 372 -0.72 16.94 11.90
N TYR A 373 0.14 17.81 12.42
CA TYR A 373 0.49 17.77 13.84
C TYR A 373 -0.70 18.05 14.76
N LYS A 374 -1.62 18.93 14.34
CA LYS A 374 -2.89 19.16 15.04
C LYS A 374 -3.78 17.92 15.00
N THR A 375 -3.88 17.26 13.85
CA THR A 375 -4.63 15.99 13.77
C THR A 375 -3.98 14.89 14.62
N ASP A 376 -2.65 14.78 14.66
CA ASP A 376 -1.93 13.83 15.53
C ASP A 376 -2.30 14.08 17.01
N ALA A 377 -2.30 15.34 17.45
CA ALA A 377 -2.72 15.71 18.79
C ALA A 377 -4.21 15.38 19.06
N LYS A 378 -5.10 15.64 18.09
CA LYS A 378 -6.52 15.31 18.20
C LYS A 378 -6.77 13.81 18.31
N VAL A 379 -6.00 12.99 17.59
CA VAL A 379 -6.10 11.52 17.70
C VAL A 379 -5.75 11.09 19.12
N LYS A 380 -4.66 11.60 19.71
CA LYS A 380 -4.28 11.29 21.09
C LYS A 380 -5.34 11.72 22.11
N GLU A 381 -5.98 12.87 21.90
CA GLU A 381 -7.09 13.35 22.73
C GLU A 381 -8.31 12.41 22.68
N LEU A 382 -8.66 11.90 21.48
CA LEU A 382 -9.84 11.07 21.27
C LEU A 382 -9.64 9.59 21.64
N ILE A 383 -8.38 9.15 21.69
CA ILE A 383 -7.97 7.78 22.02
C ILE A 383 -6.87 7.84 23.11
N PRO A 384 -7.20 8.32 24.33
CA PRO A 384 -6.18 8.63 25.35
C PRO A 384 -5.50 7.39 25.95
N ASP A 385 -6.17 6.24 25.91
CA ASP A 385 -5.75 5.02 26.62
C ASP A 385 -4.97 4.02 25.74
N ASP A 386 -4.56 4.41 24.53
CA ASP A 386 -3.78 3.56 23.62
C ASP A 386 -2.32 4.01 23.52
N ALA A 387 -1.49 3.51 24.44
CA ALA A 387 -0.07 3.83 24.50
C ALA A 387 0.71 3.41 23.23
N HIS A 388 0.29 2.33 22.57
CA HIS A 388 0.93 1.85 21.34
C HIS A 388 0.67 2.81 20.19
N LEU A 389 -0.58 3.25 20.03
CA LEU A 389 -0.96 4.27 19.05
C LEU A 389 -0.27 5.62 19.32
N HIS A 390 -0.14 6.02 20.58
CA HIS A 390 0.56 7.27 20.92
C HIS A 390 2.05 7.20 20.56
N ASN A 391 2.70 6.09 20.90
CA ASN A 391 4.09 5.82 20.52
C ASN A 391 4.26 5.79 18.99
N TRP A 392 3.31 5.19 18.26
CA TRP A 392 3.28 5.24 16.80
C TRP A 392 3.28 6.70 16.29
N LEU A 393 2.40 7.56 16.82
CA LEU A 393 2.32 8.97 16.41
C LEU A 393 3.59 9.76 16.76
N ASP A 394 4.19 9.50 17.93
CA ASP A 394 5.45 10.14 18.34
C ASP A 394 6.59 9.76 17.40
N MET A 395 6.78 8.46 17.15
CA MET A 395 7.81 8.00 16.21
C MET A 395 7.51 8.48 14.78
N ALA A 396 6.25 8.51 14.35
CA ALA A 396 5.86 9.00 13.04
C ALA A 396 6.13 10.51 12.88
N ARG A 397 6.10 11.28 13.95
CA ARG A 397 6.51 12.70 13.93
C ARG A 397 8.03 12.86 13.92
N GLU A 398 8.74 12.05 14.69
CA GLU A 398 10.20 12.15 14.84
C GLU A 398 10.97 11.57 13.65
N ARG A 399 10.46 10.50 13.04
CA ARG A 399 11.21 9.66 12.12
C ARG A 399 10.70 9.69 10.67
N ILE A 400 9.44 10.06 10.44
CA ILE A 400 8.86 10.07 9.09
C ILE A 400 8.88 11.49 8.52
N GLN A 401 9.62 11.67 7.44
CA GLN A 401 9.59 12.91 6.65
C GLN A 401 8.37 12.89 5.73
N PHE A 402 7.67 14.01 5.62
CA PHE A 402 6.58 14.15 4.65
C PHE A 402 7.10 14.12 3.21
N GLN A 403 6.27 13.62 2.30
CA GLN A 403 6.53 13.53 0.87
C GLN A 403 5.34 14.16 0.12
N GLY A 404 5.56 15.25 -0.61
CA GLY A 404 4.46 16.00 -1.24
C GLY A 404 3.54 16.65 -0.18
N LEU A 405 2.22 16.54 -0.35
CA LEU A 405 1.25 16.99 0.65
C LEU A 405 1.48 16.26 2.00
N PRO A 406 1.57 17.00 3.13
CA PRO A 406 1.66 16.39 4.44
C PRO A 406 0.49 15.42 4.68
N ALA A 407 0.84 14.21 5.09
CA ALA A 407 -0.08 13.11 5.25
C ALA A 407 0.31 12.27 6.47
N ARG A 408 -0.66 11.54 7.01
CA ARG A 408 -0.43 10.61 8.12
C ARG A 408 -1.11 9.28 7.86
N ILE A 409 -0.39 8.21 8.18
CA ILE A 409 -0.96 6.87 8.35
C ILE A 409 -1.20 6.63 9.85
N CYS A 410 -2.37 6.10 10.22
CA CYS A 410 -2.68 5.71 11.58
C CYS A 410 -3.70 4.56 11.54
N TRP A 411 -3.30 3.36 11.92
CA TRP A 411 -4.16 2.19 11.88
C TRP A 411 -5.21 2.26 12.99
N VAL A 412 -6.47 2.44 12.58
CA VAL A 412 -7.62 2.54 13.48
C VAL A 412 -8.80 1.73 12.94
N GLY A 413 -9.61 1.23 13.87
CA GLY A 413 -10.69 0.27 13.60
C GLY A 413 -12.07 0.88 13.39
N LEU A 414 -13.06 0.00 13.28
CA LEU A 414 -14.48 0.36 13.14
C LEU A 414 -14.94 1.37 14.22
N LYS A 415 -14.49 1.16 15.46
CA LYS A 415 -14.83 2.01 16.61
C LYS A 415 -14.45 3.48 16.42
N ASP A 416 -13.35 3.76 15.70
CA ASP A 416 -12.67 5.06 15.80
C ASP A 416 -12.57 5.84 14.49
N ARG A 417 -12.63 5.20 13.31
CA ARG A 417 -12.51 5.90 12.02
C ARG A 417 -13.52 7.04 11.86
N ALA A 418 -14.80 6.77 12.11
CA ALA A 418 -15.85 7.78 12.04
C ALA A 418 -15.65 8.89 13.09
N ARG A 419 -15.26 8.54 14.32
CA ARG A 419 -15.01 9.50 15.42
C ARG A 419 -13.92 10.51 15.05
N LEU A 420 -12.78 10.01 14.56
CA LEU A 420 -11.64 10.84 14.15
C LEU A 420 -12.02 11.76 13.00
N ALA A 421 -12.68 11.23 11.98
CA ALA A 421 -12.99 12.01 10.79
C ALA A 421 -14.07 13.07 11.03
N LEU A 422 -15.05 12.79 11.89
CA LEU A 422 -16.01 13.81 12.34
C LEU A 422 -15.30 14.94 13.10
N ALA A 423 -14.32 14.60 13.94
CA ALA A 423 -13.51 15.60 14.62
C ALA A 423 -12.65 16.41 13.63
N PHE A 424 -12.01 15.77 12.65
CA PHE A 424 -11.26 16.48 11.62
C PHE A 424 -12.15 17.42 10.79
N ASN A 425 -13.37 17.00 10.45
CA ASN A 425 -14.33 17.86 9.77
C ASN A 425 -14.69 19.09 10.63
N GLU A 426 -14.88 18.90 11.95
CA GLU A 426 -15.14 20.03 12.87
C GLU A 426 -13.93 20.96 12.98
N MET A 427 -12.70 20.42 13.00
CA MET A 427 -11.47 21.22 13.01
C MET A 427 -11.27 22.01 11.71
N VAL A 428 -11.76 21.53 10.57
CA VAL A 428 -11.82 22.32 9.33
C VAL A 428 -12.89 23.42 9.46
N LYS A 429 -14.08 23.07 9.96
CA LYS A 429 -15.21 24.00 10.13
C LYS A 429 -14.87 25.20 11.01
N ASN A 430 -14.14 24.96 12.11
CA ASN A 430 -13.78 25.99 13.09
C ASN A 430 -12.49 26.75 12.75
N GLY A 431 -11.80 26.38 11.66
CA GLY A 431 -10.56 27.01 11.20
C GLY A 431 -9.31 26.60 11.99
N GLU A 432 -9.39 25.57 12.84
CA GLU A 432 -8.21 24.97 13.48
C GLU A 432 -7.28 24.34 12.43
N LEU A 433 -7.84 23.73 11.38
CA LEU A 433 -7.12 23.26 10.19
C LEU A 433 -7.27 24.28 9.05
N LYS A 434 -6.19 24.51 8.30
CA LYS A 434 -6.11 25.61 7.32
C LYS A 434 -6.88 25.35 6.03
N ALA A 435 -7.13 24.08 5.69
CA ALA A 435 -7.90 23.67 4.52
C ALA A 435 -8.53 22.29 4.77
N PRO A 436 -9.43 21.83 3.88
CA PRO A 436 -10.03 20.49 3.98
C PRO A 436 -9.01 19.35 4.05
N ILE A 437 -9.42 18.28 4.73
CA ILE A 437 -8.64 17.05 4.88
C ILE A 437 -9.22 15.98 3.96
N VAL A 438 -8.36 15.35 3.17
CA VAL A 438 -8.69 14.11 2.45
C VAL A 438 -8.48 12.94 3.39
N ILE A 439 -9.46 12.04 3.49
CA ILE A 439 -9.40 10.85 4.33
C ILE A 439 -9.62 9.62 3.45
N GLY A 440 -8.72 8.66 3.54
CA GLY A 440 -8.78 7.44 2.74
C GLY A 440 -7.97 6.31 3.36
N ARG A 441 -7.57 5.36 2.52
CA ARG A 441 -6.79 4.20 2.91
C ARG A 441 -6.11 3.54 1.72
N ASP A 442 -5.27 2.55 2.00
CA ASP A 442 -4.92 1.55 0.98
C ASP A 442 -6.16 0.73 0.58
N HIS A 443 -6.08 0.02 -0.55
CA HIS A 443 -7.07 -1.01 -0.89
C HIS A 443 -6.83 -2.31 -0.09
N LEU A 444 -5.64 -2.48 0.50
CA LEU A 444 -5.40 -3.46 1.56
C LEU A 444 -6.12 -2.98 2.82
N ASP A 445 -7.30 -3.53 3.10
CA ASP A 445 -8.03 -3.29 4.34
C ASP A 445 -9.02 -4.44 4.58
N SER A 446 -9.51 -4.54 5.82
CA SER A 446 -10.34 -5.63 6.33
C SER A 446 -11.51 -6.06 5.42
N GLY A 447 -12.20 -5.13 4.77
CA GLY A 447 -13.39 -5.41 3.95
C GLY A 447 -13.21 -5.21 2.45
N SER A 448 -12.04 -4.77 2.00
CA SER A 448 -11.87 -4.17 0.68
C SER A 448 -11.03 -4.97 -0.29
N VAL A 449 -10.67 -6.21 0.03
CA VAL A 449 -9.81 -7.03 -0.84
C VAL A 449 -10.12 -8.53 -0.72
N ALA A 450 -10.08 -9.20 -1.86
CA ALA A 450 -9.96 -10.64 -1.99
C ALA A 450 -8.63 -10.94 -2.70
N SER A 451 -7.75 -11.69 -2.04
CA SER A 451 -6.37 -11.95 -2.46
C SER A 451 -5.85 -13.22 -1.75
N PRO A 452 -6.03 -14.41 -2.35
CA PRO A 452 -5.75 -15.69 -1.72
C PRO A 452 -4.28 -15.94 -1.35
N ASN A 453 -3.34 -15.19 -1.95
CA ASN A 453 -1.92 -15.28 -1.66
C ASN A 453 -1.43 -14.16 -0.73
N ARG A 454 -2.35 -13.39 -0.13
CA ARG A 454 -2.04 -12.28 0.77
C ARG A 454 -3.13 -12.04 1.81
N GLU A 455 -4.03 -11.08 1.61
CA GLU A 455 -4.95 -10.63 2.68
C GLU A 455 -5.96 -11.70 3.10
N THR A 456 -6.43 -12.49 2.15
CA THR A 456 -7.45 -13.52 2.37
C THR A 456 -6.87 -14.92 2.28
N GLU A 457 -5.55 -15.06 2.41
CA GLU A 457 -4.88 -16.36 2.46
C GLU A 457 -5.28 -17.16 3.70
N SER A 458 -5.72 -18.40 3.52
CA SER A 458 -6.12 -19.29 4.62
C SER A 458 -7.23 -18.68 5.49
N MET A 459 -8.33 -18.25 4.87
CA MET A 459 -9.54 -17.91 5.64
C MET A 459 -10.03 -19.14 6.40
N LYS A 460 -10.56 -18.94 7.62
CA LYS A 460 -10.96 -20.04 8.53
C LYS A 460 -12.01 -20.97 7.91
N ASP A 461 -12.85 -20.46 7.02
CA ASP A 461 -13.91 -21.17 6.31
C ASP A 461 -13.54 -21.57 4.87
N GLY A 462 -12.32 -21.24 4.42
CA GLY A 462 -11.85 -21.48 3.05
C GLY A 462 -12.38 -20.50 2.00
N SER A 463 -12.96 -19.35 2.42
CA SER A 463 -13.51 -18.32 1.53
C SER A 463 -12.47 -17.43 0.84
N ASP A 464 -11.20 -17.86 0.76
CA ASP A 464 -10.05 -17.09 0.30
C ASP A 464 -10.29 -16.34 -1.01
N ALA A 465 -10.91 -17.00 -1.99
CA ALA A 465 -11.12 -16.49 -3.35
C ALA A 465 -12.45 -15.77 -3.57
N VAL A 466 -13.31 -15.63 -2.56
CA VAL A 466 -14.61 -14.98 -2.69
C VAL A 466 -14.41 -13.47 -2.86
N SER A 467 -14.65 -12.96 -4.07
CA SER A 467 -14.41 -11.55 -4.43
C SER A 467 -15.68 -10.68 -4.43
N ASP A 468 -16.80 -11.18 -3.92
CA ASP A 468 -18.02 -10.37 -3.73
C ASP A 468 -17.78 -9.22 -2.75
N TRP A 469 -17.02 -9.46 -1.69
CA TRP A 469 -16.75 -8.50 -0.61
C TRP A 469 -16.16 -7.15 -1.07
N PRO A 470 -15.05 -7.10 -1.83
CA PRO A 470 -14.53 -5.82 -2.34
C PRO A 470 -15.50 -5.12 -3.30
N LEU A 471 -16.31 -5.85 -4.06
CA LEU A 471 -17.34 -5.27 -4.93
C LEU A 471 -18.43 -4.60 -4.09
N LEU A 472 -18.95 -5.30 -3.07
CA LEU A 472 -19.93 -4.78 -2.13
C LEU A 472 -19.38 -3.58 -1.35
N ASN A 473 -18.11 -3.61 -0.93
CA ASN A 473 -17.47 -2.48 -0.28
C ASN A 473 -17.47 -1.23 -1.18
N ALA A 474 -17.10 -1.35 -2.46
CA ALA A 474 -17.15 -0.21 -3.39
C ALA A 474 -18.57 0.30 -3.64
N LEU A 475 -19.53 -0.61 -3.82
CA LEU A 475 -20.95 -0.25 -4.01
C LEU A 475 -21.49 0.49 -2.78
N LEU A 476 -21.23 -0.03 -1.59
CA LEU A 476 -21.68 0.57 -0.34
C LEU A 476 -21.01 1.92 -0.08
N ASN A 477 -19.71 2.07 -0.37
CA ASN A 477 -19.02 3.35 -0.24
C ASN A 477 -19.57 4.40 -1.21
N THR A 478 -19.98 3.97 -2.41
CA THR A 478 -20.68 4.83 -3.38
C THR A 478 -22.05 5.25 -2.85
N ALA A 479 -22.84 4.32 -2.31
CA ALA A 479 -24.15 4.60 -1.72
C ALA A 479 -24.06 5.44 -0.43
N SER A 480 -22.97 5.31 0.33
CA SER A 480 -22.75 6.03 1.60
C SER A 480 -22.34 7.49 1.40
N GLY A 481 -21.77 7.79 0.23
CA GLY A 481 -21.39 9.14 -0.20
C GLY A 481 -19.91 9.46 -0.07
N ALA A 482 -19.02 8.52 -0.37
CA ALA A 482 -17.60 8.81 -0.54
C ALA A 482 -17.38 9.86 -1.63
N THR A 483 -16.27 10.59 -1.61
CA THR A 483 -15.94 11.59 -2.64
C THR A 483 -15.43 10.93 -3.92
N TRP A 484 -14.61 9.88 -3.80
CA TRP A 484 -14.34 8.97 -4.91
C TRP A 484 -14.19 7.52 -4.44
N VAL A 485 -14.55 6.61 -5.34
CA VAL A 485 -14.52 5.17 -5.11
C VAL A 485 -13.82 4.50 -6.28
N SER A 486 -13.03 3.47 -5.99
CA SER A 486 -12.28 2.72 -6.99
C SER A 486 -12.48 1.21 -6.86
N LEU A 487 -12.52 0.51 -8.00
CA LEU A 487 -12.46 -0.95 -8.11
C LEU A 487 -11.29 -1.34 -9.02
N HIS A 488 -10.31 -2.00 -8.41
CA HIS A 488 -9.06 -2.37 -9.07
C HIS A 488 -8.88 -3.89 -9.05
N HIS A 489 -8.07 -4.36 -9.99
CA HIS A 489 -7.71 -5.76 -10.13
C HIS A 489 -6.18 -5.93 -10.19
N GLY A 490 -5.71 -6.98 -9.51
CA GLY A 490 -4.33 -7.46 -9.49
C GLY A 490 -3.34 -6.63 -8.67
N GLY A 491 -3.80 -5.64 -7.90
CA GLY A 491 -2.94 -4.81 -7.06
C GLY A 491 -2.13 -5.63 -6.07
N GLY A 492 -0.82 -5.39 -6.05
CA GLY A 492 0.14 -5.99 -5.14
C GLY A 492 0.59 -7.41 -5.47
N VAL A 493 -0.33 -8.30 -5.83
CA VAL A 493 -0.02 -9.71 -6.15
C VAL A 493 -0.02 -10.04 -7.66
N GLY A 494 -0.38 -9.07 -8.51
CA GLY A 494 -0.34 -9.20 -9.96
C GLY A 494 -1.65 -9.64 -10.59
N MET A 495 -1.73 -9.59 -11.93
CA MET A 495 -2.94 -9.93 -12.68
C MET A 495 -3.44 -11.34 -12.35
N GLY A 496 -4.74 -11.45 -12.04
CA GLY A 496 -5.42 -12.72 -11.77
C GLY A 496 -5.48 -13.10 -10.29
N PHE A 497 -4.74 -12.42 -9.42
CA PHE A 497 -4.57 -12.84 -8.02
C PHE A 497 -5.30 -11.98 -6.99
N SER A 498 -5.85 -10.82 -7.36
CA SER A 498 -6.62 -10.01 -6.41
C SER A 498 -7.70 -9.14 -7.06
N GLN A 499 -8.78 -8.89 -6.32
CA GLN A 499 -9.78 -7.87 -6.60
C GLN A 499 -9.99 -7.03 -5.35
N HIS A 500 -10.03 -5.71 -5.49
CA HIS A 500 -10.02 -4.83 -4.34
C HIS A 500 -10.59 -3.44 -4.61
N SER A 501 -11.10 -2.79 -3.56
CA SER A 501 -11.74 -1.48 -3.61
C SER A 501 -10.98 -0.43 -2.80
N GLY A 502 -11.02 0.80 -3.29
CA GLY A 502 -10.54 1.99 -2.58
C GLY A 502 -11.67 2.96 -2.32
N VAL A 503 -11.51 3.73 -1.25
CA VAL A 503 -12.45 4.78 -0.86
C VAL A 503 -11.68 6.00 -0.39
N VAL A 504 -12.16 7.17 -0.79
CA VAL A 504 -11.67 8.44 -0.28
C VAL A 504 -12.84 9.40 -0.08
N ILE A 505 -12.82 10.14 1.02
CA ILE A 505 -13.80 11.15 1.38
C ILE A 505 -13.13 12.44 1.85
N VAL A 506 -13.73 13.57 1.50
CA VAL A 506 -13.25 14.89 1.89
C VAL A 506 -14.03 15.39 3.11
N ALA A 507 -13.29 15.75 4.15
CA ALA A 507 -13.78 16.51 5.30
C ALA A 507 -13.54 18.01 5.02
N ASP A 508 -14.56 18.70 4.50
CA ASP A 508 -14.50 20.11 4.08
C ASP A 508 -15.14 21.08 5.07
N GLY A 509 -15.52 20.61 6.26
CA GLY A 509 -16.12 21.42 7.31
C GLY A 509 -17.61 21.67 7.15
N THR A 510 -18.24 21.19 6.07
CA THR A 510 -19.68 21.35 5.85
C THR A 510 -20.49 20.35 6.68
N ASP A 511 -21.76 20.69 6.94
CA ASP A 511 -22.70 19.78 7.61
C ASP A 511 -23.06 18.60 6.68
N GLU A 512 -23.09 18.82 5.36
CA GLU A 512 -23.28 17.74 4.40
C GLU A 512 -22.08 16.76 4.39
N ALA A 513 -20.84 17.25 4.55
CA ALA A 513 -19.67 16.39 4.70
C ALA A 513 -19.69 15.64 6.02
N LYS A 514 -20.12 16.26 7.12
CA LYS A 514 -20.31 15.58 8.42
C LYS A 514 -21.18 14.33 8.28
N GLU A 515 -22.31 14.44 7.58
CA GLU A 515 -23.22 13.32 7.31
C GLU A 515 -22.58 12.22 6.46
N ARG A 516 -21.88 12.59 5.38
CA ARG A 516 -21.18 11.62 4.51
C ARG A 516 -20.04 10.92 5.24
N VAL A 517 -19.18 11.68 5.93
CA VAL A 517 -18.02 11.17 6.67
C VAL A 517 -18.46 10.20 7.76
N GLY A 518 -19.51 10.53 8.52
CA GLY A 518 -20.07 9.65 9.54
C GLY A 518 -20.54 8.31 8.97
N ARG A 519 -21.25 8.30 7.84
CA ARG A 519 -21.71 7.05 7.21
C ARG A 519 -20.59 6.25 6.57
N VAL A 520 -19.77 6.89 5.74
CA VAL A 520 -18.72 6.22 4.94
C VAL A 520 -17.69 5.57 5.86
N LEU A 521 -17.22 6.28 6.88
CA LEU A 521 -16.17 5.76 7.75
C LEU A 521 -16.68 4.90 8.91
N TRP A 522 -18.00 4.72 9.01
CA TRP A 522 -18.61 3.61 9.73
C TRP A 522 -18.73 2.38 8.83
N ASN A 523 -19.37 2.54 7.66
CA ASN A 523 -19.69 1.44 6.76
C ASN A 523 -18.45 0.75 6.19
N ASP A 524 -17.44 1.52 5.79
CA ASP A 524 -16.22 0.98 5.18
C ASP A 524 -15.51 -0.06 6.08
N PRO A 525 -15.06 0.26 7.32
CA PRO A 525 -14.49 -0.74 8.21
C PRO A 525 -15.52 -1.77 8.69
N ALA A 526 -16.81 -1.42 8.78
CA ALA A 526 -17.86 -2.37 9.17
C ALA A 526 -18.00 -3.51 8.15
N THR A 527 -17.79 -3.26 6.85
CA THR A 527 -17.77 -4.35 5.86
C THR A 527 -16.65 -5.36 6.11
N GLY A 528 -15.53 -4.93 6.69
CA GLY A 528 -14.45 -5.81 7.08
C GLY A 528 -14.76 -6.66 8.29
N VAL A 529 -15.38 -6.07 9.31
CA VAL A 529 -15.91 -6.81 10.47
C VAL A 529 -16.97 -7.81 10.03
N MET A 530 -17.92 -7.40 9.18
CA MET A 530 -18.93 -8.27 8.56
C MET A 530 -18.28 -9.46 7.86
N ARG A 531 -17.34 -9.22 6.94
CA ARG A 531 -16.67 -10.28 6.17
C ARG A 531 -15.96 -11.30 7.06
N HIS A 532 -15.26 -10.85 8.10
CA HIS A 532 -14.53 -11.75 8.99
C HIS A 532 -15.46 -12.46 9.99
N ALA A 533 -16.56 -11.82 10.40
CA ALA A 533 -17.56 -12.46 11.24
C ALA A 533 -18.29 -13.58 10.48
N ASP A 534 -18.61 -13.34 9.20
CA ASP A 534 -19.16 -14.32 8.25
C ASP A 534 -18.23 -15.53 8.11
N ALA A 535 -16.93 -15.30 7.91
CA ALA A 535 -15.91 -16.34 7.85
C ALA A 535 -15.64 -17.06 9.20
N GLY A 536 -16.39 -16.72 10.26
CA GLY A 536 -16.38 -17.44 11.53
C GLY A 536 -15.30 -17.02 12.53
N TYR A 537 -14.69 -15.83 12.39
CA TYR A 537 -13.74 -15.31 13.37
C TYR A 537 -14.45 -14.71 14.60
N ASP A 538 -14.19 -15.27 15.79
CA ASP A 538 -14.88 -14.86 17.02
C ASP A 538 -14.53 -13.42 17.46
N ILE A 539 -13.31 -12.95 17.16
CA ILE A 539 -12.90 -11.55 17.35
C ILE A 539 -13.82 -10.61 16.55
N ALA A 540 -14.13 -10.98 15.31
CA ALA A 540 -14.99 -10.16 14.44
C ALA A 540 -16.45 -10.22 14.87
N LYS A 541 -16.95 -11.39 15.28
CA LYS A 541 -18.30 -11.51 15.86
C LYS A 541 -18.45 -10.68 17.15
N THR A 542 -17.43 -10.69 17.99
CA THR A 542 -17.39 -9.87 19.22
C THR A 542 -17.41 -8.38 18.87
N CYS A 543 -16.54 -7.94 17.94
CA CYS A 543 -16.53 -6.56 17.46
C CYS A 543 -17.89 -6.14 16.88
N ALA A 544 -18.52 -6.99 16.06
CA ALA A 544 -19.84 -6.74 15.49
C ALA A 544 -20.90 -6.52 16.58
N LYS A 545 -20.90 -7.35 17.63
CA LYS A 545 -21.82 -7.22 18.77
C LYS A 545 -21.54 -5.94 19.57
N GLU A 546 -20.28 -5.65 19.89
CA GLU A 546 -19.89 -4.45 20.63
C GLU A 546 -20.25 -3.15 19.89
N GLN A 547 -20.15 -3.16 18.56
CA GLN A 547 -20.46 -2.01 17.70
C GLN A 547 -21.92 -2.02 17.19
N ASN A 548 -22.75 -2.96 17.64
CA ASN A 548 -24.16 -3.13 17.26
C ASN A 548 -24.36 -3.16 15.73
N LEU A 549 -23.55 -3.94 15.02
CA LEU A 549 -23.73 -4.15 13.59
C LEU A 549 -24.97 -5.01 13.31
N ASP A 550 -25.76 -4.60 12.32
CA ASP A 550 -26.87 -5.40 11.82
C ASP A 550 -26.33 -6.43 10.81
N LEU A 551 -26.08 -7.66 11.29
CA LEU A 551 -25.61 -8.80 10.51
C LEU A 551 -26.70 -9.87 10.53
N PRO A 552 -27.61 -9.92 9.52
CA PRO A 552 -28.85 -10.68 9.60
C PRO A 552 -28.69 -12.17 9.92
N MET A 553 -27.65 -12.81 9.40
CA MET A 553 -27.38 -14.25 9.61
C MET A 553 -26.63 -14.56 10.92
N LEU A 554 -26.14 -13.53 11.64
CA LEU A 554 -25.40 -13.67 12.90
C LEU A 554 -26.19 -13.16 14.13
N ASN A 555 -27.22 -12.34 13.91
CA ASN A 555 -28.04 -11.72 14.95
C ASN A 555 -29.27 -12.58 15.35
N GLU A 556 -29.31 -13.85 14.99
CA GLU A 556 -30.32 -14.80 15.48
C GLU A 556 -29.94 -15.30 16.89
N GLU A 557 -30.53 -14.69 17.92
CA GLU A 557 -30.75 -15.30 19.24
C GLU A 557 -32.06 -16.11 19.26
#